data_AF-A0AA85BYM7-F1
#
_entry.id   AF-A0AA85BYM7-F1
#
_cell.length_a   1.000
_cell.length_b   1.000
_cell.length_c   1.000
_cell.angle_alpha   90.00
_cell.angle_beta   90.00
_cell.angle_gamma   90.00
#
_symmetry.space_group_name_H-M   'P 1'
#
loop_
_entity.id
_entity.type
_entity.pdbx_description
1 polymer ?
#
loop_
_entity_poly.entity_id
_entity_poly.type
_entity_poly.pdbx_seq_one_letter_code
_entity_poly.pdbx_strand_id
1 'polypeptide(L)'
;MDPSFINELTNCLQHTVSPERETRRSAEAYLKAVELRPSYCLCLLHILQDPNVPSPTRIAAAITLKNFIKNHWQVDSDETDRIHASDREGLRNQLIGAMLSVAGNIQSQLSEAISTIWREDFPENGRI
;
A
#
# COMPACT_ATOMS: atom_id res chain seq x y z
N MET A 1 12.20 -10.25 0.80
CA MET A 1 10.73 -10.25 0.85
C MET A 1 10.25 -11.69 0.80
N ASP A 2 9.29 -12.07 1.62
CA ASP A 2 8.83 -13.45 1.77
C ASP A 2 7.87 -13.86 0.62
N PRO A 3 8.20 -14.85 -0.23
CA PRO A 3 7.35 -15.23 -1.35
C PRO A 3 5.98 -15.79 -0.93
N SER A 4 5.91 -16.50 0.19
CA SER A 4 4.62 -17.01 0.71
C SER A 4 3.66 -15.87 1.04
N PHE A 5 4.16 -14.80 1.66
CA PHE A 5 3.32 -13.66 2.00
C PHE A 5 2.81 -12.90 0.77
N ILE A 6 3.66 -12.72 -0.24
CA ILE A 6 3.24 -12.08 -1.50
C ILE A 6 2.08 -12.85 -2.12
N ASN A 7 2.17 -14.19 -2.16
CA ASN A 7 1.10 -15.04 -2.69
C ASN A 7 -0.17 -14.97 -1.83
N GLU A 8 -0.03 -14.98 -0.51
CA GLU A 8 -1.14 -14.84 0.44
C GLU A 8 -1.88 -13.51 0.24
N LEU A 9 -1.16 -12.39 0.18
CA LEU A 9 -1.74 -11.07 -0.08
C LEU A 9 -2.37 -10.98 -1.46
N THR A 10 -1.74 -11.56 -2.49
CA THR A 10 -2.27 -11.55 -3.86
C THR A 10 -3.62 -12.26 -3.93
N ASN A 11 -3.73 -13.45 -3.32
CA ASN A 11 -4.99 -14.19 -3.23
C ASN A 11 -6.05 -13.41 -2.44
N CYS A 12 -5.65 -12.81 -1.31
CA CYS A 12 -6.56 -12.00 -0.52
C CYS A 12 -7.09 -10.79 -1.32
N LEU A 13 -6.21 -10.09 -2.04
CA LEU A 13 -6.58 -8.95 -2.88
C LEU A 13 -7.51 -9.37 -4.03
N GLN A 14 -7.31 -10.55 -4.63
CA GLN A 14 -8.26 -11.11 -5.60
C GLN A 14 -9.66 -11.31 -4.99
N HIS A 15 -9.74 -11.75 -3.74
CA HIS A 15 -11.02 -11.89 -3.05
C HIS A 15 -11.70 -10.54 -2.73
N THR A 16 -10.94 -9.46 -2.53
CA THR A 16 -11.53 -8.11 -2.31
C THR A 16 -12.28 -7.58 -3.54
N VAL A 17 -12.01 -8.11 -4.73
CA VAL A 17 -12.72 -7.76 -5.97
C VAL A 17 -13.78 -8.80 -6.39
N SER A 18 -14.08 -9.78 -5.52
CA SER A 18 -15.11 -10.79 -5.77
C SER A 18 -16.52 -10.16 -5.82
N PRO A 19 -17.44 -10.67 -6.67
CA PRO A 19 -18.85 -10.26 -6.62
C PRO A 19 -19.52 -10.62 -5.29
N GLU A 20 -19.04 -11.66 -4.59
CA GLU A 20 -19.63 -12.13 -3.34
C GLU A 20 -19.25 -11.22 -2.16
N ARG A 21 -20.27 -10.73 -1.45
CA ARG A 21 -20.08 -9.77 -0.34
C ARG A 21 -19.32 -10.36 0.84
N GLU A 22 -19.57 -11.62 1.19
CA GLU A 22 -18.93 -12.29 2.32
C GLU A 22 -17.44 -12.53 2.05
N THR A 23 -17.11 -12.96 0.84
CA THR A 23 -15.73 -13.13 0.35
C THR A 23 -14.95 -11.82 0.43
N ARG A 24 -15.52 -10.71 -0.04
CA ARG A 24 -14.90 -9.39 0.08
C ARG A 24 -14.65 -8.97 1.52
N ARG A 25 -15.68 -9.08 2.37
CA ARG A 25 -15.56 -8.70 3.79
C ARG A 25 -14.48 -9.49 4.52
N SER A 26 -14.42 -10.80 4.28
CA SER A 26 -13.43 -11.66 4.92
C SER A 26 -12.02 -11.31 4.47
N ALA A 27 -11.84 -11.00 3.18
CA ALA A 27 -10.56 -10.55 2.64
C ALA A 27 -10.13 -9.17 3.19
N GLU A 28 -11.04 -8.20 3.24
CA GLU A 28 -10.76 -6.87 3.82
C GLU A 28 -10.38 -6.98 5.31
N ALA A 29 -11.10 -7.81 6.07
CA ALA A 29 -10.80 -8.06 7.47
C ALA A 29 -9.42 -8.69 7.66
N TYR A 30 -9.04 -9.63 6.80
CA TYR A 30 -7.72 -10.23 6.81
C TYR A 30 -6.63 -9.20 6.50
N LEU A 31 -6.78 -8.40 5.44
CA LEU A 31 -5.81 -7.35 5.08
C LEU A 31 -5.61 -6.37 6.24
N LYS A 32 -6.69 -6.00 6.93
CA LYS A 32 -6.62 -5.14 8.12
C LYS A 32 -5.87 -5.82 9.27
N ALA A 33 -6.10 -7.11 9.50
CA ALA A 33 -5.45 -7.85 10.58
C ALA A 33 -3.92 -7.98 10.39
N VAL A 34 -3.44 -7.99 9.15
CA VAL A 34 -2.01 -8.15 8.83
C VAL A 34 -1.32 -6.84 8.41
N GLU A 35 -2.01 -5.70 8.42
CA GLU A 35 -1.50 -4.45 7.83
C GLU A 35 -0.23 -3.91 8.53
N LEU A 36 -0.03 -4.24 9.82
CA LEU A 36 1.15 -3.82 10.60
C LEU A 36 2.29 -4.85 10.58
N ARG A 37 2.16 -5.92 9.80
CA ARG A 37 3.20 -6.94 9.69
C ARG A 37 4.40 -6.39 8.89
N PRO A 38 5.65 -6.72 9.26
CA PRO A 38 6.82 -6.34 8.49
C PRO A 38 6.69 -6.66 7.00
N SER A 39 7.16 -5.74 6.16
CA SER A 39 7.13 -5.81 4.71
C SER A 39 5.74 -5.81 4.07
N TYR A 40 4.64 -5.62 4.81
CA TYR A 40 3.28 -5.57 4.26
C TYR A 40 3.16 -4.56 3.11
N CYS A 41 3.56 -3.30 3.35
CA CYS A 41 3.48 -2.24 2.36
C CYS A 41 4.42 -2.47 1.16
N LEU A 42 5.60 -3.05 1.38
CA LEU A 42 6.54 -3.38 0.31
C LEU A 42 6.02 -4.54 -0.55
N CYS A 43 5.33 -5.52 0.04
CA CYS A 43 4.65 -6.58 -0.69
C CYS A 43 3.52 -6.02 -1.57
N LEU A 44 2.71 -5.09 -1.05
CA LEU A 44 1.68 -4.42 -1.86
C LEU A 44 2.29 -3.66 -3.05
N LEU A 45 3.42 -2.98 -2.83
CA LEU A 45 4.16 -2.29 -3.88
C LEU A 45 4.70 -3.26 -4.94
N HIS A 46 5.21 -4.42 -4.54
CA HIS A 46 5.63 -5.46 -5.46
C HIS A 46 4.47 -6.00 -6.30
N ILE A 47 3.35 -6.34 -5.66
CA ILE A 47 2.16 -6.91 -6.31
C ILE A 47 1.57 -5.95 -7.34
N LEU A 48 1.47 -4.65 -7.03
CA LEU A 48 0.90 -3.68 -7.99
C LEU A 48 1.80 -3.42 -9.20
N GLN A 49 3.11 -3.66 -9.08
CA GLN A 49 4.08 -3.51 -10.17
C GLN A 49 4.15 -4.75 -11.07
N ASP A 50 3.80 -5.93 -10.56
CA ASP A 50 3.91 -7.19 -11.31
C ASP A 50 2.88 -7.23 -12.47
N PRO A 51 3.32 -7.24 -13.75
CA PRO A 51 2.42 -7.33 -14.88
C PRO A 51 1.70 -8.68 -15.01
N ASN A 52 2.16 -9.73 -14.31
CA ASN A 52 1.52 -11.05 -14.32
C ASN A 52 0.30 -11.11 -13.39
N VAL A 53 0.16 -10.16 -12.46
CA VAL A 53 -1.00 -10.06 -11.59
C VAL A 53 -2.16 -9.40 -12.34
N PRO A 54 -3.41 -9.91 -12.23
CA PRO A 54 -4.56 -9.31 -12.89
C PRO A 54 -4.75 -7.83 -12.51
N SER A 55 -5.10 -7.00 -13.50
CA SER A 55 -5.29 -5.55 -13.30
C SER A 55 -6.20 -5.17 -12.12
N PRO A 56 -7.37 -5.81 -11.90
CA PRO A 56 -8.22 -5.50 -10.74
C PRO A 56 -7.51 -5.70 -9.40
N THR A 57 -6.70 -6.77 -9.28
CA THR A 57 -5.91 -7.07 -8.08
C THR A 57 -4.79 -6.06 -7.87
N ARG A 58 -4.12 -5.62 -8.94
CA ARG A 58 -3.10 -4.57 -8.88
C ARG A 58 -3.67 -3.23 -8.44
N ILE A 59 -4.85 -2.87 -8.93
CA ILE A 59 -5.58 -1.68 -8.50
C ILE A 59 -5.97 -1.79 -7.01
N ALA A 60 -6.48 -2.95 -6.58
CA ALA A 60 -6.80 -3.20 -5.17
C ALA A 60 -5.56 -3.09 -4.27
N ALA A 61 -4.40 -3.58 -4.73
CA ALA A 61 -3.12 -3.42 -4.02
C ALA A 61 -2.72 -1.94 -3.87
N ALA A 62 -2.84 -1.15 -4.94
CA ALA A 62 -2.52 0.27 -4.93
C ALA A 62 -3.45 1.08 -4.00
N ILE A 63 -4.75 0.79 -4.02
CA ILE A 63 -5.73 1.42 -3.11
C ILE A 63 -5.42 1.04 -1.65
N THR A 64 -5.16 -0.24 -1.40
CA THR A 64 -4.79 -0.74 -0.07
C THR A 64 -3.51 -0.07 0.44
N LEU A 65 -2.49 0.07 -0.41
CA LEU A 65 -1.23 0.74 -0.06
C LEU A 65 -1.45 2.23 0.24
N LYS A 66 -2.24 2.93 -0.59
CA LYS A 66 -2.60 4.34 -0.35
C LYS A 66 -3.29 4.50 1.01
N ASN A 67 -4.27 3.64 1.29
CA ASN A 67 -5.02 3.70 2.54
C ASN A 67 -4.11 3.38 3.74
N PHE A 68 -3.21 2.41 3.60
CA PHE A 68 -2.21 2.11 4.63
C PHE A 68 -1.34 3.35 4.94
N ILE A 69 -0.76 3.99 3.92
CA ILE A 69 0.05 5.21 4.08
C ILE A 69 -0.77 6.31 4.74
N LYS A 70 -1.99 6.57 4.25
CA LYS A 70 -2.88 7.59 4.82
C LYS A 70 -3.16 7.38 6.30
N ASN A 71 -3.30 6.13 6.74
CA ASN A 71 -3.70 5.81 8.12
C ASN A 71 -2.52 5.71 9.10
N HIS A 72 -1.31 5.42 8.62
CA HIS A 72 -0.18 5.05 9.50
C HIS A 72 1.09 5.87 9.27
N TRP A 73 1.14 6.75 8.26
CA TRP A 73 2.37 7.50 7.97
C TRP A 73 2.64 8.64 8.93
N GLN A 74 1.58 9.33 9.37
CA GLN A 74 1.69 10.33 10.43
C GLN A 74 1.94 9.61 11.77
N VAL A 75 2.95 10.04 12.51
CA VAL A 75 3.21 9.62 13.88
C VAL A 75 2.93 10.82 14.76
N ASP A 76 1.90 10.75 15.59
CA ASP A 76 1.68 11.78 16.60
C ASP A 76 2.84 11.80 17.59
N SER A 77 3.19 12.98 18.12
CA SER A 77 4.38 13.19 18.96
C SER A 77 4.44 12.32 20.23
N ASP A 78 3.34 11.68 20.61
CA ASP A 78 3.20 10.81 21.79
C ASP A 78 2.99 9.32 21.41
N GLU A 79 2.84 9.00 20.12
CA GLU A 79 2.61 7.63 19.66
C GLU A 79 3.88 6.96 19.14
N THR A 80 3.94 5.63 19.30
CA THR A 80 4.98 4.81 18.68
C THR A 80 4.66 4.62 17.20
N ASP A 81 5.66 4.84 16.33
CA ASP A 81 5.54 4.55 14.90
C ASP A 81 5.16 3.09 14.69
N ARG A 82 4.00 2.89 14.07
CA ARG A 82 3.44 1.56 13.81
C ARG A 82 4.04 0.91 12.58
N ILE A 83 4.70 1.69 11.72
CA ILE A 83 5.39 1.20 10.54
C ILE A 83 6.84 0.89 10.94
N HIS A 84 7.33 -0.29 10.57
CA HIS A 84 8.74 -0.62 10.78
C HIS A 84 9.66 0.37 10.04
N ALA A 85 10.73 0.82 10.69
CA ALA A 85 11.67 1.80 10.12
C ALA A 85 12.20 1.39 8.75
N SER A 86 12.54 0.11 8.56
CA SER A 86 13.01 -0.44 7.28
C SER A 86 11.93 -0.38 6.19
N ASP A 87 10.66 -0.52 6.55
CA ASP A 87 9.54 -0.43 5.60
C ASP A 87 9.26 1.02 5.21
N ARG A 88 9.37 1.98 6.14
CA ARG A 88 9.30 3.41 5.82
C ARG A 88 10.38 3.83 4.82
N GLU A 89 11.63 3.47 5.11
CA GLU A 89 12.75 3.78 4.22
C GLU A 89 12.58 3.10 2.87
N GLY A 90 12.21 1.82 2.88
CA GLY A 90 11.93 1.05 1.68
C GLY A 90 10.84 1.69 0.81
N LEU A 91 9.75 2.18 1.41
CA LEU A 91 8.71 2.91 0.70
C LEU A 91 9.24 4.21 0.10
N ARG A 92 9.93 5.06 0.88
CA ARG A 92 10.50 6.33 0.37
C ARG A 92 11.39 6.11 -0.85
N ASN A 93 12.22 5.07 -0.82
CA ASN A 93 13.18 4.78 -1.88
C ASN A 93 12.53 4.22 -3.16
N GLN A 94 11.41 3.48 -3.03
CA GLN A 94 10.83 2.73 -4.15
C GLN A 94 9.57 3.39 -4.74
N LEU A 95 8.82 4.16 -3.96
CA LEU A 95 7.46 4.60 -4.32
C LEU A 95 7.44 5.47 -5.59
N ILE A 96 8.40 6.38 -5.74
CA ILE A 96 8.52 7.23 -6.95
C ILE A 96 8.84 6.38 -8.17
N GLY A 97 9.83 5.49 -8.08
CA GLY A 97 10.18 4.58 -9.18
C GLY A 97 9.01 3.68 -9.57
N ALA A 98 8.27 3.18 -8.57
CA ALA A 98 7.07 2.40 -8.79
C ALA A 98 5.98 3.18 -9.53
N MET A 99 5.72 4.43 -9.12
CA MET A 99 4.76 5.31 -9.79
C MET A 99 5.11 5.56 -11.27
N LEU A 100 6.40 5.71 -11.58
CA LEU A 100 6.87 5.90 -12.96
C LEU A 100 6.82 4.61 -13.79
N SER A 101 6.81 3.44 -13.15
CA SER A 101 6.76 2.13 -13.82
C SER A 101 5.34 1.65 -14.21
N VAL A 102 4.30 2.32 -13.71
CA VAL A 102 2.89 1.96 -13.92
C VAL A 102 2.13 3.11 -14.56
N ALA A 103 0.93 2.83 -15.11
CA ALA A 103 0.12 3.83 -15.81
C ALA A 103 -1.34 3.84 -15.32
N GLY A 104 -2.07 4.90 -15.66
CA GLY A 104 -3.51 5.03 -15.41
C GLY A 104 -3.87 5.07 -13.93
N ASN A 105 -4.90 4.33 -13.53
CA ASN A 105 -5.45 4.40 -12.18
C ASN A 105 -4.44 4.03 -11.09
N ILE A 106 -3.54 3.07 -11.35
CA ILE A 106 -2.50 2.66 -10.39
C ILE A 106 -1.54 3.83 -10.13
N GLN A 107 -1.09 4.51 -11.20
CA GLN A 107 -0.22 5.67 -11.09
C GLN A 107 -0.87 6.80 -10.29
N SER A 108 -2.16 7.07 -10.54
CA SER A 108 -2.94 8.07 -9.78
C SER A 108 -3.00 7.75 -8.27
N GLN A 109 -3.25 6.49 -7.91
CA GLN A 109 -3.25 6.07 -6.49
C GLN A 109 -1.89 6.25 -5.82
N LEU A 110 -0.80 5.95 -6.53
CA LEU A 110 0.57 6.16 -6.02
C LEU A 110 0.92 7.64 -5.88
N SER A 111 0.46 8.48 -6.83
CA SER A 111 0.65 9.93 -6.73
C SER A 111 -0.03 10.51 -5.50
N GLU A 112 -1.27 10.10 -5.18
CA GLU A 112 -1.96 10.51 -3.95
C GLU A 112 -1.21 10.06 -2.69
N ALA A 113 -0.67 8.82 -2.69
CA ALA A 113 0.10 8.29 -1.58
C ALA A 113 1.40 9.09 -1.35
N ILE A 114 2.14 9.39 -2.42
CA ILE A 114 3.36 10.23 -2.37
C ILE A 114 3.04 11.61 -1.83
N SER A 115 1.98 12.26 -2.32
CA SER A 115 1.55 13.57 -1.82
C SER A 115 1.21 13.54 -0.34
N THR A 116 0.65 12.42 0.15
CA THR A 116 0.38 12.24 1.59
C THR A 116 1.69 12.17 2.37
N ILE A 117 2.63 11.33 1.95
CA ILE A 117 3.97 11.22 2.58
C ILE A 117 4.65 12.59 2.62
N TRP A 118 4.62 13.33 1.51
CA TRP A 118 5.32 14.61 1.40
C TRP A 118 4.74 15.69 2.31
N ARG A 119 3.41 15.74 2.48
CA ARG A 119 2.77 16.68 3.42
C ARG A 119 3.17 16.41 4.87
N GLU A 120 3.25 15.14 5.25
CA GLU A 120 3.59 14.76 6.62
C GLU A 120 5.10 14.90 6.89
N ASP A 121 5.96 14.54 5.92
CA ASP A 121 7.41 14.68 6.06
C ASP A 121 7.86 16.16 5.97
N PHE A 122 7.10 17.03 5.29
CA PHE A 122 7.44 18.45 5.07
C PHE A 122 6.23 19.38 5.29
N PRO A 123 5.74 19.53 6.54
CA PRO A 123 4.52 20.30 6.85
C PRO A 123 4.62 21.80 6.52
N GLU A 124 5.83 22.33 6.41
CA GLU A 124 6.13 23.73 6.14
C GLU A 124 6.05 24.15 4.65
N ASN A 125 5.98 23.20 3.71
CA ASN A 125 5.93 23.48 2.25
C ASN A 125 4.54 23.29 1.62
N GLY A 126 3.49 23.06 2.41
CA GLY A 126 2.12 22.82 1.95
C GLY A 126 1.35 24.03 1.40
N ARG A 127 2.02 25.12 0.99
CA ARG A 127 1.42 26.28 0.30
C ARG A 127 2.20 26.55 -0.98
N ILE A 128 1.83 25.86 -2.04
CA ILE A 128 2.10 26.28 -3.42
C ILE A 128 0.78 26.33 -4.17
#